data_AF-A0A3S5JHL7-F1
#
_entry.id   AF-A0A3S5JHL7-F1
#
_cell.length_a   1.000
_cell.length_b   1.000
_cell.length_c   1.000
_cell.angle_alpha   90.00
_cell.angle_beta   90.00
_cell.angle_gamma   90.00
#
_symmetry.space_group_name_H-M   'P 1'
#
loop_
_entity.id
_entity.type
_entity.pdbx_description
1 polymer ?
#
loop_
_entity_poly.entity_id
_entity_poly.type
_entity_poly.pdbx_seq_one_letter_code
_entity_poly.pdbx_strand_id
1 'polypeptide(L)'
;MSSRRNFLKLMSAAAIIGGHPSLSALNSTQTRGKYLITVHAQGGWDVTCFCDPKENVIGDKKITNWSLDNETAYEGGIAYAPFAQNEQFFKKHADKTLIINGVDTQTNSHSTGVIVSWSGRTAGGFPSITALNSAVNGPSLSMSYINFGVFGNTERLVRSTILSDGVESLSTLLYPNPPNTRGIDPELWVLIRKLNAQDAAEYIADERLIAGNKAVAKAYFQSMNNVDPLIEFSSKLGNSNDWGFADDEYLKKQAFFAITAFGAGVSVSADLRAPGNWDSHKNNDPQQSNNLTQLTSGLDYLWDLAEAAGIADELVVIVGSDFSRTPHYNAEDGKDHWSIGSYMVMEKSALFVNRTIGVTDERHNALKIDPETLEVSNFGSTINPSHVHESLQDYLGLSNEVFRFTNNERIDFFAS
;
A
#
# COMPACT_ATOMS: atom_id res chain seq x y z
N MET A 1 -20.71 -46.77 -7.80
CA MET A 1 -21.81 -46.33 -6.91
C MET A 1 -21.22 -45.88 -5.58
N SER A 2 -20.90 -44.60 -5.44
CA SER A 2 -20.62 -43.98 -4.14
C SER A 2 -21.78 -43.02 -3.85
N SER A 3 -22.56 -43.36 -2.83
CA SER A 3 -23.82 -42.73 -2.50
C SER A 3 -23.59 -41.41 -1.74
N ARG A 4 -24.40 -40.40 -2.08
CA ARG A 4 -24.98 -39.25 -1.32
C ARG A 4 -24.34 -38.69 -0.02
N ARG A 5 -23.39 -39.34 0.65
CA ARG A 5 -22.62 -38.85 1.80
C ARG A 5 -21.44 -37.94 1.44
N ASN A 6 -20.99 -37.90 0.19
CA ASN A 6 -19.96 -36.95 -0.24
C ASN A 6 -20.54 -35.61 -0.72
N PHE A 7 -21.83 -35.54 -1.04
CA PHE A 7 -22.49 -34.28 -1.42
C PHE A 7 -22.80 -33.40 -0.20
N LEU A 8 -22.99 -34.00 0.98
CA LEU A 8 -23.21 -33.28 2.24
C LEU A 8 -21.92 -32.77 2.93
N LYS A 9 -20.73 -33.07 2.38
CA LYS A 9 -19.47 -32.47 2.85
C LYS A 9 -19.08 -31.17 2.12
N LEU A 10 -19.73 -30.87 0.99
CA LEU A 10 -19.57 -29.58 0.30
C LEU A 10 -20.57 -28.51 0.76
N MET A 11 -21.55 -28.87 1.60
CA MET A 11 -22.58 -27.95 2.10
C MET A 11 -22.35 -27.45 3.53
N SER A 12 -21.29 -27.91 4.21
CA SER A 12 -20.81 -27.32 5.46
C SER A 12 -20.11 -25.96 5.29
N ALA A 13 -19.96 -25.48 4.05
CA ALA A 13 -19.49 -24.11 3.75
C ALA A 13 -20.62 -23.05 3.78
N ALA A 14 -21.89 -23.45 3.95
CA ALA A 14 -23.04 -22.52 4.00
C ALA A 14 -23.66 -22.36 5.41
N ALA A 15 -23.04 -22.94 6.45
CA ALA A 15 -23.54 -22.89 7.82
C ALA A 15 -22.61 -22.17 8.81
N ILE A 16 -21.64 -21.38 8.32
CA ILE A 16 -20.91 -20.39 9.12
C ILE A 16 -21.56 -19.01 8.86
N ILE A 17 -22.85 -18.90 9.20
CA ILE A 17 -23.54 -17.61 9.39
C ILE A 17 -23.77 -17.35 10.89
N GLY A 18 -23.35 -18.25 11.78
CA GLY A 18 -23.43 -18.05 13.23
C GLY A 18 -22.08 -18.32 13.88
N GLY A 19 -21.29 -17.26 14.09
CA GLY A 19 -20.00 -17.38 14.80
C GLY A 19 -18.91 -16.38 14.42
N HIS A 20 -19.23 -15.25 13.80
CA HIS A 20 -18.31 -14.11 13.80
C HIS A 20 -18.43 -13.40 15.16
N PRO A 21 -17.33 -13.11 15.88
CA PRO A 21 -17.37 -11.96 16.76
C PRO A 21 -17.70 -10.78 15.86
N SER A 22 -18.85 -10.16 16.11
CA SER A 22 -19.29 -8.96 15.41
C SER A 22 -18.15 -7.94 15.39
N LEU A 23 -17.51 -7.74 14.24
CA LEU A 23 -16.67 -6.57 13.98
C LEU A 23 -17.50 -5.27 13.96
N SER A 24 -18.83 -5.38 14.13
CA SER A 24 -19.79 -4.31 14.35
C SER A 24 -19.70 -3.72 15.77
N ALA A 25 -18.56 -3.14 16.13
CA ALA A 25 -18.44 -2.23 17.27
C ALA A 25 -17.17 -1.36 17.17
N LEU A 26 -16.92 -0.76 15.99
CA LEU A 26 -15.88 0.25 15.82
C LEU A 26 -16.50 1.56 15.36
N ASN A 27 -17.32 2.16 16.23
CA ASN A 27 -17.61 3.59 16.14
C ASN A 27 -16.47 4.33 16.84
N SER A 28 -15.43 4.74 16.10
CA SER A 28 -14.57 5.82 16.58
C SER A 28 -15.21 7.15 16.23
N THR A 29 -15.81 7.80 17.22
CA THR A 29 -16.39 9.15 17.15
C THR A 29 -15.33 10.26 17.09
N GLN A 30 -14.17 9.97 16.51
CA GLN A 30 -13.16 10.93 16.12
C GLN A 30 -12.96 10.70 14.63
N THR A 31 -13.17 11.72 13.80
CA THR A 31 -12.96 11.66 12.35
C THR A 31 -11.51 11.25 12.08
N ARG A 32 -11.24 9.94 12.02
CA ARG A 32 -9.94 9.42 11.60
C ARG A 32 -9.80 9.77 10.13
N GLY A 33 -8.62 10.28 9.74
CA GLY A 33 -8.25 10.35 8.33
C GLY A 33 -8.24 8.94 7.72
N LYS A 34 -8.04 8.87 6.42
CA LYS A 34 -8.07 7.60 5.68
C LYS A 34 -6.99 6.62 6.16
N TYR A 35 -7.32 5.33 6.18
CA TYR A 35 -6.33 4.27 6.21
C TYR A 35 -5.56 4.29 4.90
N LEU A 36 -4.23 4.25 4.96
CA LEU A 36 -3.40 4.38 3.77
C LEU A 36 -2.48 3.18 3.59
N ILE A 37 -2.62 2.51 2.46
CA ILE A 37 -1.71 1.45 2.05
C ILE A 37 -0.96 1.87 0.80
N THR A 38 0.35 1.68 0.78
CA THR A 38 1.12 1.66 -0.47
C THR A 38 1.48 0.22 -0.82
N VAL A 39 1.51 -0.11 -2.11
CA VAL A 39 1.96 -1.41 -2.62
C VAL A 39 3.04 -1.17 -3.66
N HIS A 40 4.24 -1.66 -3.39
CA HIS A 40 5.40 -1.42 -4.22
C HIS A 40 5.80 -2.64 -5.07
N ALA A 41 5.67 -2.50 -6.38
CA ALA A 41 6.19 -3.43 -7.38
C ALA A 41 7.68 -3.16 -7.66
N GLN A 42 8.51 -3.44 -6.66
CA GLN A 42 9.93 -3.07 -6.65
C GLN A 42 10.69 -3.71 -7.81
N GLY A 43 11.28 -2.87 -8.65
CA GLY A 43 12.12 -3.30 -9.76
C GLY A 43 11.57 -2.93 -11.13
N GLY A 44 10.42 -2.27 -11.26
CA GLY A 44 9.93 -1.83 -12.58
C GLY A 44 8.84 -2.72 -13.16
N TRP A 45 7.59 -2.49 -12.79
CA TRP A 45 6.46 -3.15 -13.47
C TRP A 45 6.34 -2.72 -14.94
N ASP A 46 5.97 -3.65 -15.82
CA ASP A 46 5.73 -3.36 -17.24
C ASP A 46 4.28 -2.88 -17.44
N VAL A 47 4.07 -1.55 -17.42
CA VAL A 47 2.73 -0.96 -17.57
C VAL A 47 2.13 -1.20 -18.94
N THR A 48 2.96 -1.48 -19.96
CA THR A 48 2.51 -1.83 -21.32
C THR A 48 1.82 -3.21 -21.39
N CYS A 49 2.02 -4.03 -20.35
CA CYS A 49 1.35 -5.30 -20.12
C CYS A 49 0.29 -5.22 -19.00
N PHE A 50 -0.07 -4.01 -18.54
CA PHE A 50 -0.99 -3.80 -17.43
C PHE A 50 -1.98 -2.65 -17.67
N CYS A 51 -1.73 -1.46 -17.09
CA CYS A 51 -2.65 -0.32 -17.03
C CYS A 51 -2.34 0.83 -18.01
N ASP A 52 -1.28 0.71 -18.80
CA ASP A 52 -1.01 1.58 -19.95
C ASP A 52 -0.71 0.72 -21.18
N PRO A 53 -1.67 -0.12 -21.63
CA PRO A 53 -1.46 -1.13 -22.66
C PRO A 53 -0.94 -0.51 -23.96
N LYS A 54 0.09 -1.15 -24.54
CA LYS A 54 0.63 -0.75 -25.85
C LYS A 54 0.60 -1.92 -26.83
N GLU A 55 -0.04 -1.66 -27.97
CA GLU A 55 -0.06 -2.55 -29.12
C GLU A 55 1.14 -2.30 -30.04
N ASN A 56 1.47 -3.29 -30.87
CA ASN A 56 2.60 -3.17 -31.79
C ASN A 56 2.31 -2.16 -32.91
N VAL A 57 3.21 -1.19 -33.08
CA VAL A 57 3.15 -0.21 -34.18
C VAL A 57 3.86 -0.75 -35.42
N ILE A 58 3.20 -0.68 -36.58
CA ILE A 58 3.76 -1.14 -37.85
C ILE A 58 5.03 -0.35 -38.18
N GLY A 59 6.13 -1.08 -38.44
CA GLY A 59 7.43 -0.50 -38.80
C GLY A 59 8.34 -0.19 -37.60
N ASP A 60 7.82 -0.28 -36.37
CA ASP A 60 8.60 -0.09 -35.15
C ASP A 60 9.08 -1.44 -34.57
N LYS A 61 9.93 -1.37 -33.56
CA LYS A 61 10.29 -2.55 -32.77
C LYS A 61 9.07 -3.05 -32.00
N LYS A 62 8.90 -4.37 -31.94
CA LYS A 62 7.85 -5.03 -31.14
C LYS A 62 7.84 -4.49 -29.71
N ILE A 63 6.66 -4.09 -29.25
CA ILE A 63 6.42 -3.49 -27.93
C ILE A 63 5.93 -4.55 -26.94
N THR A 64 4.98 -5.38 -27.38
CA THR A 64 4.37 -6.42 -26.54
C THR A 64 4.09 -7.68 -27.36
N ASN A 65 4.23 -8.86 -26.75
CA ASN A 65 3.78 -10.11 -27.39
C ASN A 65 2.26 -10.32 -27.27
N TRP A 66 1.64 -9.83 -26.19
CA TRP A 66 0.20 -10.03 -25.98
C TRP A 66 -0.66 -9.41 -27.08
N SER A 67 -0.19 -8.29 -27.67
CA SER A 67 -0.90 -7.58 -28.74
C SER A 67 -0.76 -8.21 -30.13
N LEU A 68 -0.08 -9.35 -30.25
CA LEU A 68 -0.06 -10.12 -31.49
C LEU A 68 -1.41 -10.82 -31.74
N ASP A 69 -2.04 -11.26 -30.66
CA ASP A 69 -3.26 -12.08 -30.71
C ASP A 69 -4.45 -11.42 -30.00
N ASN A 70 -4.23 -10.28 -29.33
CA ASN A 70 -5.26 -9.56 -28.58
C ASN A 70 -5.17 -8.06 -28.83
N GLU A 71 -6.25 -7.35 -28.53
CA GLU A 71 -6.35 -5.89 -28.59
C GLU A 71 -6.54 -5.34 -27.18
N THR A 72 -6.27 -4.04 -27.01
CA THR A 72 -6.49 -3.33 -25.75
C THR A 72 -7.94 -3.48 -25.31
N ALA A 73 -8.15 -3.92 -24.07
CA ALA A 73 -9.47 -4.06 -23.47
C ALA A 73 -9.77 -2.90 -22.51
N TYR A 74 -11.05 -2.75 -22.16
CA TYR A 74 -11.54 -1.64 -21.35
C TYR A 74 -12.53 -2.13 -20.32
N GLU A 75 -12.44 -1.60 -19.10
CA GLU A 75 -13.49 -1.68 -18.09
C GLU A 75 -13.75 -0.26 -17.57
N GLY A 76 -14.98 0.24 -17.79
CA GLY A 76 -15.31 1.64 -17.57
C GLY A 76 -14.34 2.59 -18.29
N GLY A 77 -13.74 3.52 -17.57
CA GLY A 77 -12.77 4.48 -18.11
C GLY A 77 -11.30 4.02 -18.08
N ILE A 78 -11.03 2.73 -17.83
CA ILE A 78 -9.68 2.18 -17.69
C ILE A 78 -9.37 1.22 -18.85
N ALA A 79 -8.29 1.51 -19.57
CA ALA A 79 -7.69 0.60 -20.54
C ALA A 79 -6.76 -0.39 -19.83
N TYR A 80 -6.79 -1.66 -20.23
CA TYR A 80 -5.87 -2.67 -19.74
C TYR A 80 -5.44 -3.67 -20.81
N ALA A 81 -4.25 -4.26 -20.64
CA ALA A 81 -3.76 -5.34 -21.51
C ALA A 81 -4.44 -6.67 -21.14
N PRO A 82 -5.01 -7.43 -22.10
CA PRO A 82 -5.41 -8.83 -21.91
C PRO A 82 -4.22 -9.77 -21.67
N PHE A 83 -3.60 -9.62 -20.51
CA PHE A 83 -2.38 -10.28 -20.07
C PHE A 83 -2.52 -10.71 -18.62
N ALA A 84 -1.91 -11.84 -18.25
CA ALA A 84 -2.03 -12.41 -16.90
C ALA A 84 -3.50 -12.52 -16.44
N GLN A 85 -3.84 -11.96 -15.28
CA GLN A 85 -5.20 -11.93 -14.72
C GLN A 85 -5.82 -10.52 -14.74
N ASN A 86 -5.31 -9.63 -15.60
CA ASN A 86 -5.73 -8.22 -15.63
C ASN A 86 -7.23 -8.06 -15.87
N GLU A 87 -7.80 -8.83 -16.81
CA GLU A 87 -9.24 -8.77 -17.12
C GLU A 87 -10.10 -9.06 -15.88
N GLN A 88 -9.78 -10.11 -15.13
CA GLN A 88 -10.51 -10.45 -13.91
C GLN A 88 -10.40 -9.34 -12.86
N PHE A 89 -9.20 -8.78 -12.71
CA PHE A 89 -8.93 -7.71 -11.75
C PHE A 89 -9.71 -6.43 -12.08
N PHE A 90 -9.57 -5.91 -13.31
CA PHE A 90 -10.23 -4.65 -13.68
C PHE A 90 -11.76 -4.79 -13.72
N LYS A 91 -12.31 -5.93 -14.17
CA LYS A 91 -13.76 -6.20 -14.07
C LYS A 91 -14.30 -6.11 -12.64
N LYS A 92 -13.50 -6.45 -11.63
CA LYS A 92 -13.93 -6.40 -10.22
C LYS A 92 -13.63 -5.06 -9.54
N HIS A 93 -12.61 -4.32 -10.00
CA HIS A 93 -12.06 -3.17 -9.26
C HIS A 93 -11.97 -1.86 -10.04
N ALA A 94 -12.35 -1.80 -11.31
CA ALA A 94 -12.31 -0.55 -12.08
C ALA A 94 -13.16 0.56 -11.43
N ASP A 95 -14.31 0.19 -10.86
CA ASP A 95 -15.25 1.08 -10.16
C ASP A 95 -14.66 1.82 -8.95
N LYS A 96 -13.51 1.36 -8.44
CA LYS A 96 -12.79 1.99 -7.33
C LYS A 96 -11.36 2.38 -7.69
N THR A 97 -10.99 2.34 -8.97
CA THR A 97 -9.61 2.58 -9.42
C THR A 97 -9.47 3.85 -10.23
N LEU A 98 -8.42 4.62 -9.96
CA LEU A 98 -7.86 5.67 -10.80
C LEU A 98 -6.50 5.22 -11.31
N ILE A 99 -6.27 5.35 -12.62
CA ILE A 99 -4.94 5.20 -13.22
C ILE A 99 -4.37 6.58 -13.56
N ILE A 100 -3.13 6.84 -13.17
CA ILE A 100 -2.38 8.03 -13.59
C ILE A 100 -1.24 7.56 -14.47
N ASN A 101 -1.39 7.67 -15.80
CA ASN A 101 -0.42 7.22 -16.79
C ASN A 101 0.55 8.35 -17.19
N GLY A 102 1.70 7.97 -17.74
CA GLY A 102 2.68 8.93 -18.27
C GLY A 102 3.45 9.69 -17.19
N VAL A 103 3.57 9.12 -16.00
CA VAL A 103 4.30 9.74 -14.89
C VAL A 103 5.79 9.51 -15.10
N ASP A 104 6.54 10.58 -15.35
CA ASP A 104 7.99 10.53 -15.55
C ASP A 104 8.72 10.65 -14.21
N THR A 105 9.36 9.56 -13.79
CA THR A 105 10.16 9.53 -12.55
C THR A 105 11.49 10.27 -12.69
N GLN A 106 11.86 10.68 -13.92
CA GLN A 106 13.10 11.39 -14.25
C GLN A 106 14.37 10.61 -13.88
N THR A 107 14.25 9.31 -13.68
CA THR A 107 15.35 8.43 -13.31
C THR A 107 15.14 7.03 -13.85
N ASN A 108 16.24 6.32 -14.06
CA ASN A 108 16.29 4.90 -14.36
C ASN A 108 17.15 4.15 -13.34
N SER A 109 17.43 4.75 -12.18
CA SER A 109 18.20 4.11 -11.10
C SER A 109 17.25 3.61 -10.01
N HIS A 110 17.34 2.33 -9.62
CA HIS A 110 16.48 1.77 -8.57
C HIS A 110 16.52 2.57 -7.28
N SER A 111 17.72 2.96 -6.82
CA SER A 111 17.85 3.70 -5.56
C SER A 111 17.11 5.03 -5.59
N THR A 112 17.16 5.75 -6.71
CA THR A 112 16.45 7.03 -6.88
C THR A 112 14.97 6.81 -7.17
N GLY A 113 14.64 5.80 -7.98
CA GLY A 113 13.27 5.42 -8.36
C GLY A 113 12.44 5.08 -7.13
N VAL A 114 12.96 4.24 -6.24
CA VAL A 114 12.30 3.89 -4.98
C VAL A 114 12.03 5.13 -4.11
N ILE A 115 12.97 6.09 -4.06
CA ILE A 115 12.79 7.33 -3.29
C ILE A 115 11.73 8.22 -3.93
N VAL A 116 11.84 8.50 -5.23
CA VAL A 116 10.94 9.43 -5.92
C VAL A 116 9.51 8.90 -6.00
N SER A 117 9.34 7.59 -6.08
CA SER A 117 8.00 6.99 -6.15
C SER A 117 7.19 7.13 -4.87
N TRP A 118 7.86 7.27 -3.72
CA TRP A 118 7.18 7.28 -2.42
C TRP A 118 7.36 8.57 -1.62
N SER A 119 8.27 9.44 -2.03
CA SER A 119 8.44 10.80 -1.48
C SER A 119 8.09 11.93 -2.45
N GLY A 120 7.87 11.61 -3.73
CA GLY A 120 7.64 12.59 -4.79
C GLY A 120 8.88 13.33 -5.26
N ARG A 121 10.09 13.02 -4.73
CA ARG A 121 11.34 13.73 -5.06
C ARG A 121 12.49 12.78 -5.34
N THR A 122 13.35 13.12 -6.31
CA THR A 122 14.58 12.36 -6.59
C THR A 122 15.65 12.56 -5.51
N ALA A 123 15.55 13.65 -4.73
CA ALA A 123 16.37 13.90 -3.56
C ALA A 123 15.71 13.38 -2.27
N GLY A 124 16.53 12.92 -1.32
CA GLY A 124 16.07 12.64 0.04
C GLY A 124 15.64 13.90 0.80
N GLY A 125 15.07 13.73 2.00
CA GLY A 125 14.61 14.82 2.86
C GLY A 125 13.09 14.94 2.97
N PHE A 126 12.33 14.13 2.23
CA PHE A 126 10.87 14.02 2.36
C PHE A 126 10.51 12.65 2.94
N PRO A 127 9.51 12.58 3.85
CA PRO A 127 9.00 11.32 4.35
C PRO A 127 8.24 10.58 3.25
N SER A 128 8.02 9.28 3.42
CA SER A 128 7.01 8.58 2.61
C SER A 128 5.62 9.15 2.91
N ILE A 129 4.70 9.07 1.93
CA ILE A 129 3.31 9.51 2.12
C ILE A 129 2.62 8.78 3.29
N THR A 130 2.95 7.51 3.52
CA THR A 130 2.43 6.70 4.64
C THR A 130 3.02 7.08 5.99
N ALA A 131 4.31 7.47 6.04
CA ALA A 131 4.91 8.02 7.25
C ALA A 131 4.26 9.36 7.61
N LEU A 132 4.00 10.21 6.61
CA LEU A 132 3.30 11.49 6.80
C LEU A 132 1.85 11.27 7.27
N ASN A 133 1.10 10.37 6.62
CA ASN A 133 -0.26 9.99 7.05
C ASN A 133 -0.28 9.50 8.50
N SER A 134 0.68 8.65 8.88
CA SER A 134 0.78 8.11 10.24
C SER A 134 1.11 9.17 11.28
N ALA A 135 1.95 10.15 10.93
CA ALA A 135 2.28 11.27 11.82
C ALA A 135 1.07 12.17 12.09
N VAL A 136 0.20 12.37 11.10
CA VAL A 136 -1.01 13.20 11.21
C VAL A 136 -2.15 12.43 11.89
N ASN A 137 -2.45 11.22 11.40
CA ASN A 137 -3.68 10.48 11.73
C ASN A 137 -3.50 9.42 12.81
N GLY A 138 -2.26 9.06 13.18
CA GLY A 138 -1.98 8.05 14.20
C GLY A 138 -0.83 8.36 15.17
N PRO A 139 -0.53 9.62 15.56
CA PRO A 139 0.67 9.93 16.35
C PRO A 139 0.72 9.25 17.73
N SER A 140 -0.42 8.85 18.27
CA SER A 140 -0.53 8.16 19.57
C SER A 140 -0.67 6.64 19.45
N LEU A 141 -0.74 6.07 18.24
CA LEU A 141 -0.95 4.63 18.08
C LEU A 141 0.33 3.84 18.33
N SER A 142 0.18 2.65 18.89
CA SER A 142 1.29 1.76 19.26
C SER A 142 2.14 1.34 18.06
N MET A 143 1.50 1.17 16.90
CA MET A 143 2.08 0.65 15.67
C MET A 143 1.55 1.44 14.47
N SER A 144 1.55 2.78 14.59
CA SER A 144 0.89 3.70 13.66
C SER A 144 1.26 3.48 12.19
N TYR A 145 2.52 3.09 11.96
CA TYR A 145 3.12 2.90 10.64
C TYR A 145 3.81 1.53 10.52
N ILE A 146 3.30 0.67 9.64
CA ILE A 146 3.88 -0.64 9.32
C ILE A 146 4.67 -0.53 8.01
N ASN A 147 5.86 -1.13 7.95
CA ASN A 147 6.66 -1.15 6.71
C ASN A 147 7.26 -2.55 6.47
N PHE A 148 6.96 -3.14 5.31
CA PHE A 148 7.42 -4.47 4.92
C PHE A 148 8.71 -4.45 4.07
N GLY A 149 9.64 -3.56 4.40
CA GLY A 149 10.97 -3.53 3.77
C GLY A 149 11.01 -2.79 2.42
N VAL A 150 10.15 -1.79 2.24
CA VAL A 150 10.19 -0.87 1.09
C VAL A 150 10.59 0.52 1.56
N PHE A 151 10.56 1.54 0.68
CA PHE A 151 10.88 2.92 1.09
C PHE A 151 10.01 3.34 2.28
N GLY A 152 10.65 3.65 3.40
CA GLY A 152 9.95 4.03 4.63
C GLY A 152 10.66 5.12 5.40
N ASN A 153 11.24 6.08 4.68
CA ASN A 153 11.86 7.24 5.30
C ASN A 153 10.80 8.05 6.06
N THR A 154 11.01 8.30 7.35
CA THR A 154 10.01 8.99 8.18
C THR A 154 10.36 10.44 8.47
N GLU A 155 11.56 10.91 8.10
CA GLU A 155 12.09 12.22 8.50
C GLU A 155 11.92 12.51 10.01
N ARG A 156 11.97 11.46 10.83
CA ARG A 156 11.77 11.49 12.30
C ARG A 156 10.38 11.95 12.74
N LEU A 157 9.39 11.99 11.85
CA LEU A 157 8.00 12.35 12.20
C LEU A 157 7.30 11.26 13.00
N VAL A 158 7.56 10.00 12.63
CA VAL A 158 6.94 8.81 13.21
C VAL A 158 7.94 7.67 13.28
N ARG A 159 7.69 6.69 14.15
CA ARG A 159 8.45 5.43 14.20
C ARG A 159 7.76 4.40 13.31
N SER A 160 8.55 3.68 12.52
CA SER A 160 8.06 2.56 11.72
C SER A 160 8.21 1.24 12.47
N THR A 161 7.24 0.35 12.30
CA THR A 161 7.35 -1.07 12.65
C THR A 161 7.77 -1.83 11.40
N ILE A 162 9.05 -2.18 11.35
CA ILE A 162 9.68 -2.81 10.19
C ILE A 162 9.54 -4.33 10.28
N LEU A 163 8.96 -4.92 9.25
CA LEU A 163 8.66 -6.36 9.13
C LEU A 163 9.23 -6.94 7.83
N SER A 164 10.46 -6.55 7.47
CA SER A 164 11.12 -6.90 6.21
C SER A 164 11.33 -8.40 6.00
N ASP A 165 11.53 -9.17 7.09
CA ASP A 165 11.73 -10.62 7.04
C ASP A 165 10.41 -11.41 7.12
N GLY A 166 9.27 -10.72 7.11
CA GLY A 166 7.95 -11.31 7.25
C GLY A 166 7.25 -10.99 8.57
N VAL A 167 6.01 -11.43 8.65
CA VAL A 167 5.05 -11.20 9.75
C VAL A 167 5.23 -12.16 10.92
N GLU A 168 5.89 -13.29 10.68
CA GLU A 168 6.01 -14.43 11.58
C GLU A 168 6.80 -14.08 12.86
N SER A 169 7.80 -13.20 12.73
CA SER A 169 8.65 -12.73 13.83
C SER A 169 7.91 -11.88 14.87
N LEU A 170 6.77 -11.30 14.51
CA LEU A 170 6.10 -10.31 15.36
C LEU A 170 5.23 -10.96 16.45
N SER A 171 4.69 -12.16 16.22
CA SER A 171 3.91 -12.87 17.25
C SER A 171 4.70 -13.05 18.55
N THR A 172 6.01 -13.24 18.47
CA THR A 172 6.89 -13.37 19.65
C THR A 172 7.23 -12.03 20.30
N LEU A 173 7.24 -10.94 19.52
CA LEU A 173 7.55 -9.58 19.98
C LEU A 173 6.34 -8.87 20.62
N LEU A 174 5.12 -9.27 20.27
CA LEU A 174 3.89 -8.64 20.79
C LEU A 174 3.45 -9.16 22.17
N TYR A 175 4.13 -10.17 22.72
CA TYR A 175 3.95 -10.60 24.10
C TYR A 175 5.10 -10.08 24.98
N PRO A 176 4.97 -8.88 25.59
CA PRO A 176 6.01 -8.30 26.44
C PRO A 176 6.30 -9.13 27.70
N ASN A 177 5.37 -9.99 28.12
CA ASN A 177 5.55 -10.96 29.18
C ASN A 177 5.04 -12.35 28.72
N PRO A 178 5.84 -13.11 27.97
CA PRO A 178 5.40 -14.38 27.40
C PRO A 178 5.15 -15.41 28.52
N PRO A 179 4.13 -16.27 28.40
CA PRO A 179 3.71 -17.21 29.45
C PRO A 179 4.69 -18.39 29.69
N ASN A 180 5.90 -18.35 29.13
CA ASN A 180 6.91 -19.39 29.33
C ASN A 180 7.67 -19.21 30.66
N THR A 181 8.52 -20.17 31.03
CA THR A 181 9.20 -20.31 32.34
C THR A 181 10.14 -19.18 32.76
N ARG A 182 10.21 -18.07 32.00
CA ARG A 182 10.96 -16.85 32.35
C ARG A 182 10.08 -15.59 32.46
N GLY A 183 8.76 -15.72 32.32
CA GLY A 183 7.81 -14.62 32.48
C GLY A 183 7.63 -14.20 33.94
N ILE A 184 7.29 -12.92 34.15
CA ILE A 184 6.84 -12.40 35.43
C ILE A 184 5.44 -12.96 35.71
N ASP A 185 5.14 -13.28 36.97
CA ASP A 185 3.79 -13.68 37.39
C ASP A 185 2.72 -12.69 36.85
N PRO A 186 1.59 -13.15 36.27
CA PRO A 186 0.61 -12.27 35.64
C PRO A 186 0.03 -11.20 36.56
N GLU A 187 -0.23 -11.52 37.84
CA GLU A 187 -0.76 -10.54 38.80
C GLU A 187 0.31 -9.51 39.16
N LEU A 188 1.54 -9.98 39.38
CA LEU A 188 2.69 -9.10 39.62
C LEU A 188 3.00 -8.19 38.42
N TRP A 189 2.86 -8.71 37.20
CA TRP A 189 3.03 -7.95 35.96
C TRP A 189 2.00 -6.82 35.84
N VAL A 190 0.73 -7.10 36.16
CA VAL A 190 -0.33 -6.06 36.19
C VAL A 190 0.00 -4.98 37.22
N LEU A 191 0.47 -5.35 38.41
CA LEU A 191 0.89 -4.41 39.46
C LEU A 191 2.08 -3.55 39.02
N ILE A 192 3.12 -4.16 38.41
CA ILE A 192 4.29 -3.44 37.88
C ILE A 192 3.87 -2.43 36.82
N ARG A 193 2.99 -2.82 35.88
CA ARG A 193 2.49 -1.90 34.85
C ARG A 193 1.72 -0.73 35.47
N LYS A 194 0.87 -1.00 36.46
CA LYS A 194 0.11 0.04 37.16
C LYS A 194 1.02 1.03 37.88
N LEU A 195 2.04 0.54 38.59
CA LEU A 195 3.02 1.38 39.28
C LEU A 195 3.79 2.25 38.29
N ASN A 196 4.36 1.65 37.23
CA ASN A 196 5.12 2.39 36.23
C ASN A 196 4.27 3.46 35.52
N ALA A 197 2.99 3.18 35.23
CA ALA A 197 2.08 4.14 34.64
C ALA A 197 1.78 5.31 35.58
N GLN A 198 1.60 5.05 36.88
CA GLN A 198 1.41 6.08 37.90
C GLN A 198 2.66 6.94 38.06
N ASP A 199 3.83 6.32 38.22
CA ASP A 199 5.12 7.03 38.35
C ASP A 199 5.39 7.92 37.13
N ALA A 200 5.13 7.41 35.92
CA ALA A 200 5.31 8.20 34.69
C ALA A 200 4.30 9.35 34.60
N ALA A 201 3.05 9.15 35.01
CA ALA A 201 2.05 10.22 35.04
C ALA A 201 2.43 11.33 36.04
N GLU A 202 2.89 10.95 37.24
CA GLU A 202 3.39 11.90 38.25
C GLU A 202 4.62 12.65 37.75
N TYR A 203 5.56 11.97 37.11
CA TYR A 203 6.74 12.61 36.53
C TYR A 203 6.36 13.62 35.43
N ILE A 204 5.43 13.29 34.53
CA ILE A 204 4.94 14.22 33.48
C ILE A 204 4.26 15.46 34.06
N ALA A 205 3.60 15.32 35.21
CA ALA A 205 2.91 16.40 35.89
C ALA A 205 3.86 17.42 36.55
N ASP A 206 5.14 17.09 36.72
CA ASP A 206 6.14 18.03 37.26
C ASP A 206 6.42 19.18 36.28
N GLU A 207 6.01 20.39 36.67
CA GLU A 207 6.19 21.62 35.88
C GLU A 207 7.67 22.05 35.76
N ARG A 208 8.57 21.49 36.58
CA ARG A 208 10.00 21.79 36.56
C ARG A 208 10.76 21.04 35.46
N LEU A 209 10.12 20.10 34.77
CA LEU A 209 10.76 19.34 33.69
C LEU A 209 11.00 20.20 32.45
N ILE A 210 12.23 20.10 31.93
CA ILE A 210 12.55 20.62 30.61
C ILE A 210 11.79 19.85 29.51
N ALA A 211 11.50 20.53 28.39
CA ALA A 211 10.66 19.99 27.31
C ALA A 211 11.11 18.62 26.79
N GLY A 212 12.42 18.40 26.64
CA GLY A 212 12.98 17.12 26.20
C GLY A 212 12.68 15.96 27.16
N ASN A 213 12.89 16.15 28.46
CA ASN A 213 12.60 15.13 29.48
C ASN A 213 11.10 14.85 29.56
N LYS A 214 10.27 15.89 29.43
CA LYS A 214 8.81 15.76 29.39
C LYS A 214 8.35 14.98 28.15
N ALA A 215 9.00 15.16 27.00
CA ALA A 215 8.72 14.41 25.78
C ALA A 215 9.09 12.91 25.94
N VAL A 216 10.25 12.61 26.53
CA VAL A 216 10.67 11.23 26.82
C VAL A 216 9.69 10.54 27.79
N ALA A 217 9.31 11.23 28.85
CA ALA A 217 8.34 10.72 29.83
C ALA A 217 6.96 10.45 29.19
N LYS A 218 6.47 11.37 28.36
CA LYS A 218 5.24 11.20 27.60
C LYS A 218 5.31 9.99 26.66
N ALA A 219 6.42 9.81 25.95
CA ALA A 219 6.62 8.65 25.08
C ALA A 219 6.63 7.33 25.85
N TYR A 220 7.27 7.30 27.03
CA TYR A 220 7.26 6.13 27.92
C TYR A 220 5.84 5.83 28.44
N PHE A 221 5.13 6.85 28.92
CA PHE A 221 3.74 6.71 29.38
C PHE A 221 2.80 6.22 28.27
N GLN A 222 2.92 6.79 27.07
CA GLN A 222 2.17 6.34 25.90
C GLN A 222 2.49 4.87 25.58
N SER A 223 3.76 4.48 25.57
CA SER A 223 4.16 3.08 25.33
C SER A 223 3.51 2.10 26.30
N MET A 224 3.25 2.48 27.55
CA MET A 224 2.62 1.60 28.55
C MET A 224 1.12 1.46 28.35
N ASN A 225 0.43 2.56 28.03
CA ASN A 225 -1.01 2.52 27.74
C ASN A 225 -1.34 1.83 26.41
N ASN A 226 -0.36 1.80 25.51
CA ASN A 226 -0.46 1.24 24.17
C ASN A 226 -0.25 -0.28 24.11
N VAL A 227 0.00 -0.95 25.25
CA VAL A 227 0.23 -2.40 25.32
C VAL A 227 -1.06 -3.19 25.16
N ASP A 228 -2.16 -2.77 25.79
CA ASP A 228 -3.40 -3.55 25.78
C ASP A 228 -4.02 -3.67 24.36
N PRO A 229 -4.05 -2.61 23.52
CA PRO A 229 -4.42 -2.74 22.11
C PRO A 229 -3.51 -3.68 21.31
N LEU A 230 -2.21 -3.74 21.64
CA LEU A 230 -1.27 -4.66 20.98
C LEU A 230 -1.51 -6.12 21.37
N ILE A 231 -1.92 -6.37 22.62
CA ILE A 231 -2.31 -7.71 23.08
C ILE A 231 -3.59 -8.15 22.36
N GLU A 232 -4.59 -7.28 22.27
CA GLU A 232 -5.82 -7.56 21.53
C GLU A 232 -5.53 -7.84 20.04
N PHE A 233 -4.71 -6.99 19.42
CA PHE A 233 -4.24 -7.21 18.05
C PHE A 233 -3.54 -8.56 17.90
N SER A 234 -2.59 -8.89 18.78
CA SER A 234 -1.89 -10.17 18.76
C SER A 234 -2.83 -11.36 18.91
N SER A 235 -3.84 -11.25 19.78
CA SER A 235 -4.87 -12.27 19.95
C SER A 235 -5.74 -12.44 18.71
N LYS A 236 -6.09 -11.35 18.01
CA LYS A 236 -6.85 -11.40 16.74
C LYS A 236 -6.03 -11.98 15.60
N LEU A 237 -4.73 -11.65 15.58
CA LEU A 237 -3.80 -12.12 14.57
C LEU A 237 -3.55 -13.64 14.73
N GLY A 238 -3.50 -14.14 15.96
CA GLY A 238 -3.30 -15.57 16.24
C GLY A 238 -1.93 -16.08 15.81
N ASN A 239 -1.81 -17.39 15.57
CA ASN A 239 -0.58 -18.01 15.10
C ASN A 239 -0.49 -17.91 13.57
N SER A 240 0.64 -17.42 13.06
CA SER A 240 0.87 -17.27 11.61
C SER A 240 0.78 -18.58 10.83
N ASN A 241 1.06 -19.71 11.48
CA ASN A 241 0.92 -21.04 10.85
C ASN A 241 -0.55 -21.41 10.56
N ASP A 242 -1.50 -20.79 11.25
CA ASP A 242 -2.94 -21.08 11.11
C ASP A 242 -3.64 -20.17 10.09
N TRP A 243 -2.94 -19.20 9.50
CA TRP A 243 -3.53 -18.26 8.54
C TRP A 243 -3.89 -18.92 7.19
N GLY A 244 -3.34 -20.10 6.91
CA GLY A 244 -3.68 -20.88 5.72
C GLY A 244 -3.11 -20.36 4.41
N PHE A 245 -2.11 -19.46 4.46
CA PHE A 245 -1.41 -18.97 3.27
C PHE A 245 -0.30 -19.92 2.84
N ALA A 246 -0.11 -20.06 1.52
CA ALA A 246 1.09 -20.68 0.98
C ALA A 246 2.33 -19.79 1.20
N ASP A 247 3.52 -20.36 1.05
CA ASP A 247 4.78 -19.64 1.29
C ASP A 247 4.98 -18.44 0.36
N ASP A 248 4.48 -18.53 -0.88
CA ASP A 248 4.60 -17.52 -1.93
C ASP A 248 3.49 -16.46 -1.89
N GLU A 249 2.47 -16.58 -1.04
CA GLU A 249 1.36 -15.62 -0.90
C GLU A 249 1.73 -14.39 -0.05
N TYR A 250 2.89 -13.81 -0.32
CA TYR A 250 3.51 -12.78 0.51
C TYR A 250 2.67 -11.50 0.63
N LEU A 251 2.05 -11.01 -0.46
CA LEU A 251 1.18 -9.82 -0.40
C LEU A 251 -0.12 -10.09 0.38
N LYS A 252 -0.65 -11.30 0.33
CA LYS A 252 -1.86 -11.66 1.10
C LYS A 252 -1.56 -11.70 2.60
N LYS A 253 -0.43 -12.28 3.00
CA LYS A 253 0.06 -12.28 4.39
C LYS A 253 0.22 -10.85 4.93
N GLN A 254 0.83 -9.97 4.13
CA GLN A 254 1.01 -8.55 4.46
C GLN A 254 -0.33 -7.80 4.58
N ALA A 255 -1.24 -8.00 3.63
CA ALA A 255 -2.57 -7.39 3.64
C ALA A 255 -3.38 -7.85 4.86
N PHE A 256 -3.40 -9.15 5.16
CA PHE A 256 -4.04 -9.70 6.35
C PHE A 256 -3.53 -9.04 7.62
N PHE A 257 -2.21 -8.92 7.75
CA PHE A 257 -1.58 -8.27 8.89
C PHE A 257 -1.98 -6.78 9.00
N ALA A 258 -1.85 -6.01 7.91
CA ALA A 258 -2.13 -4.58 7.89
C ALA A 258 -3.61 -4.28 8.19
N ILE A 259 -4.55 -4.96 7.53
CA ILE A 259 -5.98 -4.77 7.73
C ILE A 259 -6.40 -5.19 9.15
N THR A 260 -5.82 -6.27 9.69
CA THR A 260 -6.07 -6.67 11.09
C THR A 260 -5.56 -5.60 12.06
N ALA A 261 -4.40 -4.98 11.79
CA ALA A 261 -3.86 -3.91 12.62
C ALA A 261 -4.71 -2.63 12.54
N PHE A 262 -5.26 -2.30 11.38
CA PHE A 262 -6.17 -1.18 11.16
C PHE A 262 -7.49 -1.38 11.91
N GLY A 263 -8.10 -2.57 11.79
CA GLY A 263 -9.32 -2.94 12.49
C GLY A 263 -9.13 -3.08 14.00
N ALA A 264 -7.93 -3.44 14.48
CA ALA A 264 -7.59 -3.38 15.91
C ALA A 264 -7.28 -1.95 16.40
N GLY A 265 -7.25 -0.97 15.50
CA GLY A 265 -7.03 0.43 15.83
C GLY A 265 -5.61 0.74 16.31
N VAL A 266 -4.64 -0.14 16.05
CA VAL A 266 -3.23 0.03 16.44
C VAL A 266 -2.36 0.63 15.33
N SER A 267 -2.87 0.69 14.11
CA SER A 267 -2.17 1.21 12.93
C SER A 267 -3.11 2.01 12.03
N VAL A 268 -2.55 2.89 11.20
CA VAL A 268 -3.28 3.70 10.20
C VAL A 268 -2.64 3.69 8.82
N SER A 269 -1.36 3.32 8.71
CA SER A 269 -0.70 3.19 7.41
C SER A 269 0.20 1.97 7.33
N ALA A 270 0.30 1.40 6.13
CA ALA A 270 1.18 0.28 5.85
C ALA A 270 1.83 0.40 4.46
N ASP A 271 3.11 0.09 4.35
CA ASP A 271 3.76 -0.12 3.06
C ASP A 271 3.97 -1.61 2.82
N LEU A 272 3.32 -2.11 1.77
CA LEU A 272 3.41 -3.49 1.35
C LEU A 272 4.35 -3.62 0.15
N ARG A 273 5.03 -4.76 0.07
CA ARG A 273 5.87 -5.13 -1.06
C ARG A 273 5.15 -6.15 -1.91
N ALA A 274 4.96 -5.84 -3.20
CA ALA A 274 4.47 -6.82 -4.15
C ALA A 274 5.51 -7.94 -4.32
N PRO A 275 5.10 -9.20 -4.45
CA PRO A 275 6.01 -10.33 -4.57
C PRO A 275 6.71 -10.34 -5.93
N GLY A 276 7.76 -11.16 -6.03
CA GLY A 276 8.51 -11.37 -7.26
C GLY A 276 9.67 -10.40 -7.48
N ASN A 277 10.43 -10.67 -8.55
CA ASN A 277 11.44 -9.78 -9.09
C ASN A 277 10.86 -9.05 -10.30
N TRP A 278 10.65 -7.74 -10.20
CA TRP A 278 10.10 -6.93 -11.29
C TRP A 278 11.16 -6.40 -12.24
N ASP A 279 12.44 -6.54 -11.90
CA ASP A 279 13.56 -6.10 -12.74
C ASP A 279 13.86 -7.12 -13.87
N SER A 280 12.92 -7.19 -14.81
CA SER A 280 12.81 -8.24 -15.81
C SER A 280 13.67 -8.00 -17.06
N HIS A 281 14.99 -7.89 -16.88
CA HIS A 281 15.97 -7.75 -17.96
C HIS A 281 16.12 -8.98 -18.87
N LYS A 282 15.47 -10.10 -18.53
CA LYS A 282 15.37 -11.32 -19.35
C LYS A 282 13.99 -11.94 -19.18
N ASN A 283 13.46 -12.57 -20.23
CA ASN A 283 12.18 -13.27 -20.18
C ASN A 283 11.06 -12.42 -19.54
N ASN A 284 10.85 -11.20 -20.05
CA ASN A 284 9.97 -10.21 -19.45
C ASN A 284 8.56 -10.76 -19.20
N ASP A 285 7.95 -11.33 -20.23
CA ASP A 285 6.55 -11.73 -20.19
C ASP A 285 6.24 -12.80 -19.14
N PRO A 286 6.95 -13.94 -19.05
CA PRO A 286 6.65 -14.92 -18.00
C PRO A 286 6.88 -14.35 -16.58
N GLN A 287 7.87 -13.47 -16.39
CA GLN A 287 8.11 -12.83 -15.09
C GLN A 287 6.99 -11.84 -14.73
N GLN A 288 6.70 -10.89 -15.61
CA GLN A 288 5.65 -9.89 -15.41
C GLN A 288 4.28 -10.55 -15.30
N SER A 289 4.00 -11.62 -16.06
CA SER A 289 2.73 -12.36 -15.97
C SER A 289 2.52 -12.97 -14.59
N ASN A 290 3.54 -13.65 -14.06
CA ASN A 290 3.49 -14.20 -12.71
C ASN A 290 3.38 -13.09 -11.65
N ASN A 291 4.18 -12.04 -11.76
CA ASN A 291 4.19 -10.94 -10.78
C ASN A 291 2.86 -10.17 -10.78
N LEU A 292 2.30 -9.85 -11.95
CA LEU A 292 1.00 -9.19 -12.08
C LEU A 292 -0.14 -10.08 -11.57
N THR A 293 -0.08 -11.39 -11.80
CA THR A 293 -1.03 -12.36 -11.23
C THR A 293 -1.01 -12.30 -9.70
N GLN A 294 0.18 -12.32 -9.09
CA GLN A 294 0.30 -12.27 -7.63
C GLN A 294 -0.07 -10.89 -7.06
N LEU A 295 0.30 -9.79 -7.74
CA LEU A 295 -0.09 -8.43 -7.36
C LEU A 295 -1.61 -8.28 -7.36
N THR A 296 -2.26 -8.60 -8.49
CA THR A 296 -3.71 -8.46 -8.64
C THR A 296 -4.48 -9.39 -7.71
N SER A 297 -4.05 -10.64 -7.51
CA SER A 297 -4.66 -11.54 -6.53
C SER A 297 -4.47 -11.06 -5.08
N GLY A 298 -3.33 -10.45 -4.76
CA GLY A 298 -3.08 -9.89 -3.44
C GLY A 298 -3.89 -8.62 -3.16
N LEU A 299 -4.03 -7.73 -4.15
CA LEU A 299 -4.90 -6.56 -4.09
C LEU A 299 -6.38 -6.95 -3.96
N ASP A 300 -6.80 -7.97 -4.71
CA ASP A 300 -8.16 -8.52 -4.62
C ASP A 300 -8.48 -8.99 -3.19
N TYR A 301 -7.58 -9.78 -2.62
CA TYR A 301 -7.70 -10.26 -1.25
C TYR A 301 -7.65 -9.13 -0.20
N LEU A 302 -6.81 -8.12 -0.42
CA LEU A 302 -6.73 -6.93 0.45
C LEU A 302 -8.06 -6.21 0.52
N TRP A 303 -8.74 -6.02 -0.62
CA TRP A 303 -10.07 -5.40 -0.65
C TRP A 303 -11.14 -6.28 -0.03
N ASP A 304 -11.12 -7.60 -0.26
CA ASP A 304 -12.04 -8.54 0.41
C ASP A 304 -11.87 -8.48 1.95
N LEU A 305 -10.63 -8.36 2.44
CA LEU A 305 -10.32 -8.16 3.85
C LEU A 305 -10.83 -6.81 4.38
N ALA A 306 -10.63 -5.74 3.62
CA ALA A 306 -11.08 -4.40 4.01
C ALA A 306 -12.61 -4.33 4.14
N GLU A 307 -13.34 -4.99 3.24
CA GLU A 307 -14.80 -5.13 3.30
C GLU A 307 -15.20 -5.96 4.53
N ALA A 308 -14.56 -7.10 4.76
CA ALA A 308 -14.84 -7.95 5.92
C ALA A 308 -14.54 -7.25 7.26
N ALA A 309 -13.53 -6.37 7.28
CA ALA A 309 -13.15 -5.56 8.44
C ALA A 309 -14.04 -4.31 8.61
N GLY A 310 -14.87 -3.97 7.62
CA GLY A 310 -15.72 -2.77 7.66
C GLY A 310 -14.96 -1.45 7.51
N ILE A 311 -13.76 -1.47 6.93
CA ILE A 311 -12.91 -0.28 6.74
C ILE A 311 -12.73 0.12 5.27
N ALA A 312 -13.37 -0.59 4.34
CA ALA A 312 -13.19 -0.37 2.90
C ALA A 312 -13.51 1.07 2.44
N ASP A 313 -14.53 1.72 3.03
CA ASP A 313 -14.91 3.10 2.67
C ASP A 313 -13.90 4.16 3.18
N GLU A 314 -13.03 3.77 4.10
CA GLU A 314 -11.98 4.61 4.69
C GLU A 314 -10.58 4.27 4.17
N LEU A 315 -10.45 3.27 3.28
CA LEU A 315 -9.17 2.77 2.78
C LEU A 315 -8.81 3.40 1.44
N VAL A 316 -7.58 3.93 1.38
CA VAL A 316 -6.91 4.33 0.14
C VAL A 316 -5.72 3.41 -0.09
N VAL A 317 -5.63 2.83 -1.29
CA VAL A 317 -4.51 1.98 -1.71
C VAL A 317 -3.80 2.62 -2.89
N ILE A 318 -2.49 2.84 -2.78
CA ILE A 318 -1.66 3.40 -3.85
C ILE A 318 -0.67 2.34 -4.31
N VAL A 319 -0.72 1.98 -5.58
CA VAL A 319 0.14 0.97 -6.20
C VAL A 319 1.10 1.66 -7.17
N GLY A 320 2.38 1.31 -7.08
CA GLY A 320 3.41 1.90 -7.92
C GLY A 320 4.73 1.14 -7.88
N SER A 321 5.67 1.62 -8.68
CA SER A 321 6.99 1.00 -8.92
C SER A 321 8.06 2.10 -8.98
N ASP A 322 9.34 1.74 -8.94
CA ASP A 322 10.49 2.64 -8.99
C ASP A 322 10.47 3.51 -10.27
N PHE A 323 10.00 2.89 -11.34
CA PHE A 323 9.81 3.34 -12.72
C PHE A 323 9.16 2.17 -13.51
N SER A 324 9.22 2.14 -14.84
CA SER A 324 8.68 1.04 -15.68
C SER A 324 9.73 0.35 -16.55
N ARG A 325 9.27 -0.50 -17.47
CA ARG A 325 10.07 -1.25 -18.43
C ARG A 325 10.03 -0.57 -19.81
N THR A 326 11.12 -0.66 -20.56
CA THR A 326 11.19 -0.10 -21.91
C THR A 326 10.05 -0.62 -22.78
N PRO A 327 9.50 0.19 -23.69
CA PRO A 327 8.45 -0.29 -24.57
C PRO A 327 8.92 -1.48 -25.41
N HIS A 328 10.21 -1.57 -25.75
CA HIS A 328 10.74 -2.63 -26.61
C HIS A 328 11.55 -3.70 -25.85
N TYR A 329 11.55 -4.90 -26.40
CA TYR A 329 12.36 -6.02 -25.92
C TYR A 329 13.86 -5.84 -26.25
N ASN A 330 14.72 -6.27 -25.32
CA ASN A 330 16.17 -6.39 -25.52
C ASN A 330 16.53 -7.76 -26.15
N ALA A 331 17.82 -8.06 -26.28
CA ALA A 331 18.29 -9.29 -26.93
C ALA A 331 18.01 -10.59 -26.15
N GLU A 332 17.59 -10.49 -24.89
CA GLU A 332 17.33 -11.61 -23.98
C GLU A 332 15.83 -11.79 -23.71
N ASP A 333 14.98 -11.26 -24.60
CA ASP A 333 13.52 -11.18 -24.45
C ASP A 333 13.09 -10.52 -23.12
N GLY A 334 13.97 -9.69 -22.55
CA GLY A 334 13.70 -8.83 -21.41
C GLY A 334 13.37 -7.41 -21.81
N LYS A 335 13.16 -6.55 -20.82
CA LYS A 335 13.00 -5.10 -21.01
C LYS A 335 13.88 -4.33 -20.01
N ASP A 336 14.45 -3.22 -20.47
CA ASP A 336 15.35 -2.40 -19.67
C ASP A 336 14.57 -1.31 -18.92
N HIS A 337 15.27 -0.40 -18.24
CA HIS A 337 14.65 0.62 -17.40
C HIS A 337 14.02 1.75 -18.23
N TRP A 338 12.81 2.18 -17.85
CA TRP A 338 12.08 3.27 -18.51
C TRP A 338 11.44 4.19 -17.48
N SER A 339 11.76 5.49 -17.51
CA SER A 339 11.30 6.43 -16.48
C SER A 339 9.80 6.71 -16.52
N ILE A 340 9.15 6.47 -17.66
CA ILE A 340 7.71 6.69 -17.82
C ILE A 340 6.96 5.49 -17.27
N GLY A 341 6.14 5.71 -16.26
CA GLY A 341 5.30 4.69 -15.66
C GLY A 341 3.94 5.23 -15.26
N SER A 342 3.32 4.54 -14.31
CA SER A 342 1.98 4.85 -13.84
C SER A 342 1.87 4.75 -12.33
N TYR A 343 0.85 5.41 -11.77
CA TYR A 343 0.30 5.08 -10.46
C TYR A 343 -1.10 4.51 -10.63
N MET A 344 -1.45 3.58 -9.75
CA MET A 344 -2.83 3.14 -9.58
C MET A 344 -3.27 3.54 -8.17
N VAL A 345 -4.32 4.33 -8.05
CA VAL A 345 -4.91 4.73 -6.78
C VAL A 345 -6.28 4.10 -6.68
N MET A 346 -6.55 3.40 -5.58
CA MET A 346 -7.82 2.71 -5.36
C MET A 346 -8.51 3.25 -4.12
N GLU A 347 -9.77 3.64 -4.27
CA GLU A 347 -10.64 4.09 -3.19
C GLU A 347 -12.11 3.81 -3.53
N LYS A 348 -12.81 3.16 -2.61
CA LYS A 348 -14.22 2.82 -2.80
C LYS A 348 -15.10 4.07 -2.76
N SER A 349 -16.01 4.19 -3.72
CA SER A 349 -17.01 5.26 -3.81
C SER A 349 -16.45 6.69 -3.93
N ALA A 350 -15.16 6.84 -4.23
CA ALA A 350 -14.59 8.13 -4.60
C ALA A 350 -15.09 8.60 -5.98
N LEU A 351 -15.16 9.91 -6.21
CA LEU A 351 -15.66 10.46 -7.48
C LEU A 351 -14.62 10.48 -8.61
N PHE A 352 -13.33 10.40 -8.26
CA PHE A 352 -12.22 10.46 -9.21
C PHE A 352 -11.86 9.11 -9.84
N VAL A 353 -12.54 8.02 -9.46
CA VAL A 353 -12.24 6.64 -9.90
C VAL A 353 -12.98 6.28 -11.19
N ASN A 354 -12.79 5.04 -11.64
CA ASN A 354 -13.30 4.50 -12.89
C ASN A 354 -12.82 5.28 -14.12
N ARG A 355 -11.60 5.82 -14.06
CA ARG A 355 -10.99 6.60 -15.15
C ARG A 355 -9.47 6.53 -15.14
N THR A 356 -8.90 6.91 -16.27
CA THR A 356 -7.47 7.19 -16.43
C THR A 356 -7.25 8.69 -16.61
N ILE A 357 -6.21 9.22 -15.98
CA ILE A 357 -5.67 10.57 -16.19
C ILE A 357 -4.23 10.44 -16.69
N GLY A 358 -3.82 11.33 -17.59
CA GLY A 358 -2.52 11.25 -18.25
C GLY A 358 -2.52 10.27 -19.42
N VAL A 359 -1.62 10.50 -20.37
CA VAL A 359 -1.57 9.77 -21.64
C VAL A 359 -0.12 9.57 -22.05
N THR A 360 0.18 8.39 -22.58
CA THR A 360 1.41 8.12 -23.32
C THR A 360 1.08 7.82 -24.78
N ASP A 361 1.98 8.17 -25.70
CA ASP A 361 1.82 7.85 -27.11
C ASP A 361 1.96 6.34 -27.40
N GLU A 362 1.79 5.95 -28.66
CA GLU A 362 1.93 4.55 -29.10
C GLU A 362 3.32 3.96 -28.82
N ARG A 363 4.34 4.80 -28.62
CA ARG A 363 5.72 4.43 -28.28
C ARG A 363 6.02 4.55 -26.79
N HIS A 364 4.98 4.75 -25.96
CA HIS A 364 5.07 4.88 -24.50
C HIS A 364 5.88 6.10 -24.03
N ASN A 365 5.92 7.18 -24.83
CA ASN A 365 6.42 8.47 -24.38
C ASN A 365 5.32 9.24 -23.67
N ALA A 366 5.63 9.87 -22.53
CA ALA A 366 4.69 10.72 -21.81
C ALA A 366 4.28 11.92 -22.66
N LEU A 367 2.97 12.13 -22.80
CA LEU A 367 2.39 13.34 -23.36
C LEU A 367 2.14 14.36 -22.25
N LYS A 368 2.24 15.63 -22.62
CA LYS A 368 1.93 16.73 -21.73
C LYS A 368 0.42 16.89 -21.58
N ILE A 369 -0.02 17.28 -20.39
CA ILE A 369 -1.43 17.58 -20.09
C ILE A 369 -1.60 19.01 -19.63
N ASP A 370 -2.75 19.60 -19.94
CA ASP A 370 -3.18 20.84 -19.32
C ASP A 370 -3.52 20.58 -17.83
N PRO A 371 -2.90 21.29 -16.87
CA PRO A 371 -3.13 21.05 -15.44
C PRO A 371 -4.57 21.32 -14.96
N GLU A 372 -5.34 22.14 -15.68
CA GLU A 372 -6.73 22.48 -15.32
C GLU A 372 -7.72 21.51 -15.97
N THR A 373 -7.57 21.20 -17.26
CA THR A 373 -8.52 20.33 -17.97
C THR A 373 -8.16 18.85 -17.91
N LEU A 374 -6.91 18.53 -17.59
CA LEU A 374 -6.32 17.19 -17.61
C LEU A 374 -6.27 16.55 -19.01
N GLU A 375 -6.54 17.33 -20.06
CA GLU A 375 -6.48 16.89 -21.46
C GLU A 375 -5.07 17.05 -22.04
N VAL A 376 -4.76 16.29 -23.10
CA VAL A 376 -3.46 16.39 -23.79
C VAL A 376 -3.27 17.79 -24.37
N SER A 377 -2.13 18.41 -24.07
CA SER A 377 -1.81 19.77 -24.52
C SER A 377 -0.32 19.91 -24.86
N ASN A 378 -0.02 20.47 -26.04
CA ASN A 378 1.36 20.76 -26.46
C ASN A 378 2.03 21.84 -25.58
N PHE A 379 1.24 22.66 -24.88
CA PHE A 379 1.72 23.70 -23.97
C PHE A 379 1.58 23.31 -22.49
N GLY A 380 1.14 22.07 -22.23
CA GLY A 380 0.93 21.57 -20.89
C GLY A 380 2.21 21.07 -20.21
N SER A 381 1.98 20.26 -19.19
CA SER A 381 2.98 19.78 -18.24
C SER A 381 3.15 18.28 -18.32
N THR A 382 4.40 17.84 -18.16
CA THR A 382 4.69 16.42 -17.95
C THR A 382 4.32 16.05 -16.52
N ILE A 383 3.62 14.93 -16.34
CA ILE A 383 3.28 14.45 -15.00
C ILE A 383 4.56 13.89 -14.37
N ASN A 384 4.85 14.29 -13.13
CA ASN A 384 5.98 13.80 -12.36
C ASN A 384 5.46 13.29 -11.00
N PRO A 385 6.22 12.43 -10.29
CA PRO A 385 5.84 12.00 -8.95
C PRO A 385 5.57 13.16 -7.98
N SER A 386 6.26 14.30 -8.12
CA SER A 386 5.99 15.49 -7.30
C SER A 386 4.57 16.04 -7.49
N HIS A 387 4.01 15.99 -8.70
CA HIS A 387 2.61 16.38 -8.95
C HIS A 387 1.64 15.39 -8.29
N VAL A 388 1.89 14.08 -8.42
CA VAL A 388 1.06 13.03 -7.82
C VAL A 388 1.06 13.12 -6.29
N HIS A 389 2.25 13.28 -5.69
CA HIS A 389 2.40 13.37 -4.23
C HIS A 389 1.87 14.69 -3.67
N GLU A 390 2.00 15.81 -4.37
CA GLU A 390 1.36 17.08 -3.98
C GLU A 390 -0.16 16.92 -3.93
N SER A 391 -0.76 16.40 -5.01
CA SER A 391 -2.20 16.17 -5.09
C SER A 391 -2.70 15.17 -4.04
N LEU A 392 -1.94 14.10 -3.77
CA LEU A 392 -2.26 13.14 -2.69
C LEU A 392 -2.19 13.78 -1.31
N GLN A 393 -1.18 14.62 -1.04
CA GLN A 393 -1.10 15.32 0.24
C GLN A 393 -2.29 16.24 0.45
N ASP A 394 -2.74 16.93 -0.59
CA ASP A 394 -3.91 17.79 -0.51
C ASP A 394 -5.19 16.97 -0.29
N TYR A 395 -5.38 15.90 -1.07
CA TYR A 395 -6.53 15.02 -0.98
C TYR A 395 -6.67 14.35 0.39
N LEU A 396 -5.56 13.89 0.97
CA LEU A 396 -5.52 13.21 2.26
C LEU A 396 -5.44 14.18 3.45
N GLY A 397 -5.41 15.50 3.22
CA GLY A 397 -5.28 16.51 4.27
C GLY A 397 -3.93 16.50 5.00
N LEU A 398 -2.85 16.15 4.28
CA LEU A 398 -1.48 16.02 4.79
C LEU A 398 -0.58 17.22 4.45
N SER A 399 -1.08 18.15 3.63
CA SER A 399 -0.34 19.33 3.20
C SER A 399 0.14 20.17 4.38
N ASN A 400 1.42 20.54 4.35
CA ASN A 400 2.07 21.29 5.41
C ASN A 400 3.23 22.14 4.86
N GLU A 401 3.67 23.14 5.64
CA GLU A 401 4.72 24.07 5.21
C GLU A 401 6.13 23.46 5.13
N VAL A 402 6.37 22.31 5.79
CA VAL A 402 7.71 21.70 5.89
C VAL A 402 8.00 20.80 4.69
N PHE A 403 7.03 19.99 4.28
CA PHE A 403 7.13 19.01 3.21
C PHE A 403 6.32 19.42 1.97
N ARG A 404 6.33 20.71 1.67
CA ARG A 404 5.64 21.31 0.53
C ARG A 404 6.41 21.12 -0.77
N PHE A 405 5.72 20.72 -1.84
CA PHE A 405 6.30 20.70 -3.18
C PHE A 405 6.36 22.11 -3.78
N THR A 406 7.38 22.32 -4.63
CA THR A 406 7.59 23.58 -5.36
C THR A 406 7.40 23.34 -6.85
N ASN A 407 6.28 22.71 -7.22
CA ASN A 407 5.92 22.51 -8.61
C ASN A 407 5.56 23.88 -9.24
N ASN A 408 5.87 24.05 -10.53
CA ASN A 408 5.51 25.27 -11.24
C ASN A 408 3.99 25.38 -11.47
N GLU A 409 3.35 24.23 -11.54
CA GLU A 409 1.92 24.05 -11.70
C GLU A 409 1.43 22.95 -10.75
N ARG A 410 0.15 23.03 -10.37
CA ARG A 410 -0.52 22.01 -9.58
C ARG A 410 -1.47 21.25 -10.49
N ILE A 411 -1.45 19.93 -10.39
CA ILE A 411 -2.36 19.04 -11.13
C ILE A 411 -3.23 18.34 -10.08
N ASP A 412 -4.54 18.56 -10.12
CA ASP A 412 -5.46 17.92 -9.19
C ASP A 412 -6.05 16.65 -9.82
N PHE A 413 -5.53 15.49 -9.40
CA PHE A 413 -6.00 14.20 -9.89
C PHE A 413 -7.28 13.71 -9.17
N PHE A 414 -7.63 14.33 -8.04
CA PHE A 414 -8.68 13.85 -7.14
C PHE A 414 -9.91 14.77 -7.10
N ALA A 415 -9.86 15.92 -7.79
CA ALA A 415 -11.03 16.75 -8.06
C ALA A 415 -12.03 16.05 -9.00
N SER A 416 -13.32 16.29 -8.74
CA SER A 416 -14.45 15.78 -9.52
C SER A 416 -15.23 16.90 -10.19
#